data_AF-A0A534ZUD2-F1
#
_entry.id   AF-A0A534ZUD2-F1
#
_cell.length_a   1.000
_cell.length_b   1.000
_cell.length_c   1.000
_cell.angle_alpha   90.00
_cell.angle_beta   90.00
_cell.angle_gamma   90.00
#
_symmetry.space_group_name_H-M   'P 1'
#
loop_
_entity.id
_entity.type
_entity.pdbx_description
1 polymer ?
#
loop_
_entity_poly.entity_id
_entity_poly.type
_entity_poly.pdbx_seq_one_letter_code
_entity_poly.pdbx_strand_id
1 'polypeptide(L)'
;MLLPMVWTVFVVLALISFGMIAAYWLDVQDRRDLSLRRRIGYSLATIAFPVTIPIYALAGGAGWPRPLRIAAFLPPVALALFLAFLFGLIR
;
A
#
# COMPACT_ATOMS: atom_id res chain seq x y z
N MET A 1 1.17 28.31 -2.22
CA MET A 1 2.57 27.87 -2.07
C MET A 1 2.76 26.68 -1.12
N LEU A 2 1.79 26.31 -0.26
CA LEU A 2 1.88 25.12 0.60
C LEU A 2 1.65 23.78 -0.12
N LEU A 3 0.97 23.81 -1.27
CA LEU A 3 0.58 22.60 -1.99
C LEU A 3 1.76 21.70 -2.39
N PRO A 4 2.88 22.21 -2.95
CA PRO A 4 4.05 21.37 -3.25
C PRO A 4 4.64 20.70 -2.00
N MET A 5 4.72 21.43 -0.88
CA MET A 5 5.26 20.91 0.37
C MET A 5 4.38 19.79 0.96
N VAL A 6 3.06 20.01 0.99
CA VAL A 6 2.08 19.00 1.42
C VAL A 6 2.15 17.75 0.53
N TRP A 7 2.35 17.93 -0.78
CA TRP A 7 2.57 16.82 -1.71
C TRP A 7 3.86 16.06 -1.43
N THR A 8 4.97 16.75 -1.25
CA THR A 8 6.26 16.10 -0.92
C THR A 8 6.14 15.29 0.36
N VAL A 9 5.53 15.86 1.41
CA VAL A 9 5.29 15.15 2.69
C VAL A 9 4.41 13.93 2.47
N PHE A 10 3.31 14.05 1.72
CA PHE A 10 2.43 12.92 1.40
C PHE A 10 3.17 11.80 0.67
N VAL A 11 3.96 12.12 -0.36
CA VAL A 11 4.73 11.15 -1.13
C VAL A 11 5.77 10.45 -0.25
N VAL A 12 6.51 11.20 0.57
CA VAL A 12 7.50 10.64 1.50
C VAL A 12 6.84 9.69 2.50
N LEU A 13 5.73 10.11 3.10
CA LEU A 13 4.97 9.26 4.03
C LEU A 13 4.45 8.00 3.32
N ALA A 14 3.92 8.13 2.10
CA ALA A 14 3.43 6.99 1.32
C ALA A 14 4.55 5.98 1.00
N LEU A 15 5.74 6.46 0.61
CA LEU A 15 6.91 5.60 0.34
C LEU A 15 7.40 4.90 1.61
N ILE A 16 7.52 5.62 2.74
CA ILE A 16 7.91 5.04 4.03
C ILE A 16 6.89 3.99 4.47
N SER A 17 5.59 4.31 4.41
CA SER A 17 4.52 3.38 4.75
C SER A 17 4.56 2.13 3.88
N PHE A 18 4.76 2.27 2.57
CA PHE A 18 4.90 1.12 1.67
C PHE A 18 6.12 0.27 2.02
N GLY A 19 7.27 0.89 2.30
CA GLY A 19 8.47 0.20 2.75
C GLY A 19 8.25 -0.58 4.05
N MET A 20 7.54 0.01 5.03
CA MET A 20 7.19 -0.67 6.27
C MET A 20 6.26 -1.87 6.04
N ILE A 21 5.28 -1.75 5.14
CA ILE A 21 4.37 -2.83 4.80
C ILE A 21 5.12 -3.98 4.13
N ALA A 22 6.02 -3.70 3.18
CA ALA A 22 6.83 -4.70 2.52
C ALA A 22 7.78 -5.40 3.52
N ALA A 23 8.45 -4.64 4.38
CA ALA A 23 9.32 -5.20 5.43
C ALA A 23 8.54 -6.07 6.41
N TYR A 24 7.36 -5.64 6.84
CA TYR A 24 6.47 -6.43 7.70
C TYR A 24 6.03 -7.73 7.01
N TRP A 25 5.71 -7.67 5.72
CA TRP A 25 5.33 -8.87 4.97
C TRP A 25 6.47 -9.88 4.88
N LEU A 26 7.71 -9.41 4.67
CA LEU A 26 8.91 -10.24 4.70
C LEU A 26 9.14 -10.87 6.08
N ASP A 27 9.00 -10.09 7.17
CA ASP A 27 9.07 -10.62 8.55
C ASP A 27 8.03 -11.74 8.79
N VAL A 28 6.80 -11.55 8.31
CA VAL A 28 5.76 -12.59 8.35
C VAL A 28 6.17 -13.84 7.57
N GLN A 29 6.93 -13.69 6.47
CA GLN A 29 7.45 -14.84 5.74
C GLN A 29 8.58 -15.56 6.48
N ASP A 30 9.41 -14.86 7.24
CA ASP A 30 10.54 -15.48 7.95
C ASP A 30 10.16 -16.13 9.28
N ARG A 31 9.00 -15.76 9.85
CA ARG A 31 8.49 -16.31 11.12
C ARG A 31 8.11 -17.79 11.06
N ARG A 32 8.94 -18.63 11.65
CA ARG A 32 8.75 -20.10 11.72
C ARG A 32 7.66 -20.52 12.71
N ASP A 33 7.30 -19.66 13.66
CA ASP A 33 6.28 -19.90 14.69
C ASP A 33 4.84 -19.74 14.17
N LEU A 34 4.66 -19.14 13.00
CA LEU A 34 3.34 -18.91 12.42
C LEU A 34 2.81 -20.15 11.70
N SER A 35 1.61 -20.59 12.09
CA SER A 35 0.85 -21.56 11.30
C SER A 35 0.48 -20.97 9.93
N LEU A 36 0.32 -21.85 8.92
CA LEU A 36 -0.01 -21.45 7.55
C LEU A 36 -1.24 -20.52 7.48
N ARG A 37 -2.29 -20.82 8.26
CA ARG A 37 -3.51 -20.00 8.31
C ARG A 37 -3.24 -18.59 8.83
N ARG A 38 -2.40 -18.44 9.87
CA ARG A 38 -2.04 -17.12 10.43
C ARG A 38 -1.19 -16.33 9.44
N ARG A 39 -0.23 -16.98 8.80
CA ARG A 39 0.63 -16.38 7.76
C ARG A 39 -0.18 -15.85 6.58
N ILE A 40 -1.16 -16.63 6.10
CA ILE A 40 -2.10 -16.17 5.06
C ILE A 40 -2.90 -14.97 5.57
N GLY A 41 -3.44 -15.03 6.79
CA GLY A 41 -4.18 -13.91 7.39
C GLY A 41 -3.38 -12.61 7.45
N TYR A 42 -2.13 -12.67 7.92
CA TYR A 42 -1.25 -11.49 7.95
C TYR A 42 -0.86 -10.99 6.56
N SER A 43 -0.65 -11.91 5.60
CA SER A 43 -0.39 -11.55 4.20
C SER A 43 -1.60 -10.83 3.58
N LEU A 44 -2.81 -11.32 3.83
CA LEU A 44 -4.05 -10.68 3.35
C LEU A 44 -4.26 -9.31 3.98
N ALA A 45 -4.00 -9.14 5.28
CA ALA A 45 -4.11 -7.85 5.95
C ALA A 45 -3.14 -6.81 5.38
N THR A 46 -1.90 -7.23 5.09
CA THR A 46 -0.86 -6.42 4.44
C THR A 46 -1.32 -5.94 3.06
N ILE A 47 -1.93 -6.83 2.28
CA ILE A 47 -2.45 -6.55 0.92
C ILE A 47 -3.70 -5.67 0.98
N ALA A 48 -4.57 -5.86 1.98
CA ALA A 48 -5.82 -5.11 2.10
C ALA A 48 -5.58 -3.61 2.32
N PHE A 49 -4.54 -3.22 3.05
CA PHE A 49 -4.25 -1.83 3.36
C PHE A 49 -4.10 -0.90 2.13
N PRO A 50 -3.23 -1.18 1.13
CA PRO A 50 -3.16 -0.35 -0.07
C PRO A 50 -4.45 -0.37 -0.90
N VAL A 51 -5.26 -1.44 -0.82
CA VAL A 51 -6.51 -1.58 -1.56
C VAL A 51 -7.65 -0.75 -0.93
N THR A 52 -7.66 -0.56 0.39
CA THR A 52 -8.70 0.22 1.07
C THR A 52 -8.54 1.73 0.88
N ILE A 53 -7.35 2.22 0.52
CA ILE A 53 -7.08 3.66 0.29
C ILE A 53 -7.95 4.23 -0.86
N PRO A 54 -7.98 3.64 -2.07
CA PRO A 54 -8.91 4.07 -3.12
C PRO A 54 -10.36 3.95 -2.69
N ILE A 55 -10.73 2.89 -1.95
CA ILE A 55 -12.11 2.70 -1.48
C ILE A 55 -12.50 3.87 -0.59
N TYR A 56 -11.65 4.30 0.35
CA TYR A 56 -11.90 5.48 1.17
C TYR A 56 -11.97 6.77 0.34
N ALA A 57 -11.04 6.96 -0.60
CA ALA A 57 -11.00 8.15 -1.45
C ALA A 57 -12.21 8.26 -2.40
N LEU A 58 -12.80 7.14 -2.82
CA LEU A 58 -13.94 7.06 -3.74
C LEU A 58 -15.30 6.95 -3.02
N ALA A 59 -15.39 6.16 -1.95
CA ALA A 59 -16.65 5.79 -1.30
C ALA A 59 -17.15 6.80 -0.25
N GLY A 60 -16.32 7.71 0.28
CA GLY A 60 -16.89 8.83 1.04
C GLY A 60 -15.94 9.66 1.90
N GLY A 61 -16.23 10.96 2.03
CA GLY A 61 -16.23 11.48 3.40
C GLY A 61 -15.45 12.76 3.72
N ALA A 62 -14.80 13.44 2.77
CA ALA A 62 -14.23 14.77 3.07
C ALA A 62 -14.09 15.76 1.88
N GLY A 63 -14.71 15.52 0.72
CA GLY A 63 -14.57 16.45 -0.40
C GLY A 63 -13.15 16.47 -1.01
N TRP A 64 -12.50 15.31 -1.08
CA TRP A 64 -11.13 15.18 -1.57
C TRP A 64 -10.96 15.84 -2.96
N PRO A 65 -9.95 16.72 -3.13
CA PRO A 65 -9.58 17.28 -4.42
C PRO A 65 -9.32 16.20 -5.47
N ARG A 66 -9.68 16.47 -6.73
CA ARG A 66 -9.49 15.53 -7.86
C ARG A 66 -8.07 14.94 -7.92
N PRO A 67 -6.97 15.72 -7.73
CA PRO A 67 -5.63 15.16 -7.74
C PRO A 67 -5.38 14.09 -6.67
N LEU A 68 -5.93 14.26 -5.47
CA LEU A 68 -5.76 13.29 -4.39
C LEU A 68 -6.57 12.01 -4.63
N ARG A 69 -7.72 12.10 -5.30
CA ARG A 69 -8.48 10.91 -5.72
C ARG A 69 -7.72 10.08 -6.75
N ILE A 70 -7.01 10.73 -7.68
CA ILE A 70 -6.15 10.04 -8.65
C ILE A 70 -4.95 9.42 -7.93
N ALA A 71 -4.29 10.18 -7.07
CA ALA A 71 -3.13 9.69 -6.32
C ALA A 71 -3.47 8.57 -5.32
N ALA A 72 -4.72 8.44 -4.88
CA ALA A 72 -5.17 7.33 -4.06
C ALA A 72 -5.00 5.96 -4.74
N PHE A 73 -4.85 5.91 -6.07
CA PHE A 73 -4.54 4.68 -6.82
C PHE A 73 -3.05 4.35 -6.87
N LEU A 74 -2.16 5.24 -6.41
CA LEU A 74 -0.72 4.97 -6.42
C LEU A 74 -0.34 3.77 -5.54
N PRO A 75 -0.87 3.60 -4.31
CA PRO A 75 -0.59 2.42 -3.48
C PRO A 75 -1.01 1.07 -4.10
N PRO A 76 -2.23 0.86 -4.63
CA PRO A 76 -2.58 -0.42 -5.25
C PRO A 76 -1.83 -0.65 -6.56
N VAL A 77 -1.47 0.39 -7.32
CA VAL A 77 -0.59 0.23 -8.51
C VAL A 77 0.80 -0.24 -8.08
N ALA A 78 1.39 0.36 -7.05
CA ALA A 78 2.68 -0.08 -6.51
C ALA A 78 2.61 -1.54 -6.02
N LEU A 79 1.53 -1.91 -5.33
CA LEU A 79 1.29 -3.30 -4.94
C LEU A 79 1.18 -4.23 -6.16
N ALA A 80 0.42 -3.84 -7.19
CA ALA A 80 0.28 -4.65 -8.40
C ALA A 80 1.62 -4.87 -9.12
N LEU A 81 2.45 -3.82 -9.22
CA LEU A 81 3.80 -3.92 -9.76
C LEU A 81 4.69 -4.82 -8.91
N PHE A 82 4.64 -4.70 -7.57
CA PHE A 82 5.39 -5.58 -6.67
C PHE A 82 4.98 -7.04 -6.83
N LEU A 83 3.68 -7.34 -6.90
CA LEU A 83 3.20 -8.70 -7.14
C LEU A 83 3.59 -9.20 -8.54
N ALA A 84 3.50 -8.35 -9.57
CA ALA A 84 3.94 -8.71 -10.90
C ALA A 84 5.44 -9.06 -10.95
N PHE A 85 6.28 -8.30 -10.23
CA PHE A 85 7.69 -8.63 -10.06
C PHE A 85 7.89 -9.94 -9.29
N LEU A 86 7.21 -10.12 -8.16
CA LEU A 86 7.30 -11.31 -7.32
C LEU A 86 6.93 -12.61 -8.08
N PHE A 87 5.94 -12.54 -8.96
CA PHE A 87 5.50 -13.67 -9.80
C PHE A 87 6.23 -13.76 -11.14
N GLY A 88 7.23 -12.91 -11.40
CA GLY A 88 8.05 -12.95 -12.62
C GLY A 88 7.36 -12.47 -13.90
N LEU A 89 6.27 -11.70 -13.78
CA LEU A 89 5.57 -11.09 -14.92
C LEU A 89 6.34 -9.87 -15.48
N ILE A 90 7.14 -9.22 -14.64
CA ILE A 90 8.01 -8.09 -14.99
C ILE A 90 9.38 -8.28 -14.34
N ARG A 91 10.45 -7.75 -14.95
CA ARG A 91 11.84 -7.84 -14.47
C ARG A 91 12.31 -6.53 -13.85
#